data_AF-W9CVX5-F1
#
_entry.id   AF-W9CVX5-F1
#
_cell.length_a   1.000
_cell.length_b   1.000
_cell.length_c   1.000
_cell.angle_alpha   90.00
_cell.angle_beta   90.00
_cell.angle_gamma   90.00
#
_symmetry.space_group_name_H-M   'P 1'
#
loop_
_entity.id
_entity.type
_entity.pdbx_description
1 polymer ?
#
loop_
_entity_poly.entity_id
_entity_poly.type
_entity_poly.pdbx_seq_one_letter_code
_entity_poly.pdbx_strand_id
1 'polypeptide(L)'
;MAIFTTQIQTTGRAVLRRSHFPTHRKQTNLTSKRHTSNNTAPTPRSNPSPEHSANGTAIPIPATIAILPLWQRLGPLTRSFQAYGRSQRKRPYTTQFCSSLVIYLLGDLSAQSISGDDYDWKRTTRALIISMGSSVPTYKWFMFLSNNFNYSSKVLSLATKVGVNQIFFAPLLNTWFFGMQSLLSGDSIPDVIERVKRTVPASMMNSIKLWPAITAISFAWIPQEHRSIFAGVIAIGWQTYLSFLNKRVEGEMAGNIGDIPKEIITASTAMVPREIAVEAETADEA
;
A
#
# COMPACT_ATOMS: atom_id res chain seq x y z
N MET A 1 36.71 27.62 6.08
CA MET A 1 37.79 27.36 7.06
C MET A 1 37.16 26.75 8.31
N ALA A 2 37.70 25.61 8.78
CA ALA A 2 37.21 24.69 9.82
C ALA A 2 35.93 23.91 9.42
N ILE A 3 35.98 22.68 8.87
CA ILE A 3 36.57 21.40 9.32
C ILE A 3 36.12 20.99 10.72
N PHE A 4 35.09 20.14 10.80
CA PHE A 4 35.06 19.06 11.78
C PHE A 4 34.54 17.77 11.14
N THR A 5 35.53 16.92 10.89
CA THR A 5 35.47 15.52 10.47
C THR A 5 35.24 14.66 11.70
N THR A 6 34.36 13.67 11.64
CA THR A 6 34.41 12.53 12.58
C THR A 6 34.07 11.23 11.87
N GLN A 7 34.88 10.24 12.21
CA GLN A 7 35.29 9.09 11.43
C GLN A 7 34.30 7.93 11.47
N ILE A 8 34.37 7.14 10.41
CA ILE A 8 33.92 5.76 10.31
C ILE A 8 34.86 4.89 11.15
N GLN A 9 34.30 4.03 12.02
CA GLN A 9 35.02 2.87 12.55
C GLN A 9 34.23 1.59 12.25
N THR A 10 34.73 0.85 11.27
CA THR A 10 34.50 -0.57 11.07
C THR A 10 35.60 -1.35 11.78
N THR A 11 35.24 -2.25 12.69
CA THR A 11 36.04 -3.45 12.98
C THR A 11 35.11 -4.56 13.45
N GLY A 12 35.00 -5.62 12.65
CA GLY A 12 34.32 -6.84 13.05
C GLY A 12 35.24 -7.79 13.82
N ARG A 13 34.64 -8.70 14.60
CA ARG A 13 34.90 -10.14 14.54
C ARG A 13 33.90 -10.91 15.38
N ALA A 14 33.46 -12.02 14.79
CA ALA A 14 32.53 -12.98 15.32
C ALA A 14 33.15 -13.86 16.42
N VAL A 15 32.34 -14.28 17.40
CA VAL A 15 32.52 -15.54 18.13
C VAL A 15 31.16 -16.22 18.27
N LEU A 16 31.13 -17.47 17.83
CA LEU A 16 30.04 -18.43 17.89
C LEU A 16 29.68 -18.77 19.34
N ARG A 17 28.37 -18.78 19.66
CA ARG A 17 27.87 -19.70 20.70
C ARG A 17 26.50 -20.25 20.30
N ARG A 18 26.54 -21.52 19.89
CA ARG A 18 25.42 -22.40 19.59
C ARG A 18 24.84 -22.85 20.94
N SER A 19 23.55 -22.63 21.17
CA SER A 19 22.81 -23.25 22.28
C SER A 19 21.58 -23.98 21.76
N HIS A 20 21.47 -25.21 22.24
CA HIS A 20 20.52 -26.28 21.97
C HIS A 20 19.06 -25.86 21.77
N PHE A 21 18.45 -26.37 20.70
CA PHE A 21 17.00 -26.51 20.58
C PHE A 21 16.56 -27.90 21.10
N PRO A 22 15.46 -27.99 21.87
CA PRO A 22 14.86 -29.27 22.22
C PRO A 22 14.09 -29.88 21.04
N THR A 23 14.32 -31.16 20.82
CA THR A 23 13.68 -32.02 19.82
C THR A 23 12.22 -32.27 20.20
N HIS A 24 11.27 -31.57 19.59
CA HIS A 24 9.84 -31.92 19.75
C HIS A 24 9.46 -33.03 18.77
N ARG A 25 9.44 -34.25 19.30
CA ARG A 25 8.96 -35.48 18.66
C ARG A 25 7.49 -35.30 18.26
N LYS A 26 7.18 -35.61 17.00
CA LYS A 26 5.81 -35.81 16.51
C LYS A 26 5.21 -37.01 17.24
N GLN A 27 4.04 -36.82 17.86
CA GLN A 27 3.16 -37.92 18.24
C GLN A 27 1.78 -37.64 17.66
N THR A 28 1.52 -38.33 16.55
CA THR A 28 0.21 -38.49 15.94
C THR A 28 -0.64 -39.36 16.86
N ASN A 29 -1.54 -38.74 17.65
CA ASN A 29 -2.59 -39.47 18.33
C ASN A 29 -3.83 -39.47 17.43
N LEU A 30 -4.02 -40.61 16.76
CA LEU A 30 -5.27 -41.03 16.15
C LEU A 30 -6.38 -41.02 17.22
N THR A 31 -7.35 -40.13 17.05
CA THR A 31 -8.60 -40.16 17.80
C THR A 31 -9.42 -41.36 17.33
N SER A 32 -9.31 -42.44 18.11
CA SER A 32 -10.22 -43.59 18.07
C SER A 32 -11.64 -43.12 18.41
N LYS A 33 -12.48 -42.96 17.38
CA LYS A 33 -13.93 -42.82 17.55
C LYS A 33 -14.52 -44.21 17.77
N ARG A 34 -14.64 -44.58 19.04
CA ARG A 34 -15.35 -45.77 19.52
C ARG A 34 -16.86 -45.52 19.38
N HIS A 35 -17.46 -46.09 18.35
CA HIS A 35 -18.91 -46.27 18.30
C HIS A 35 -19.28 -47.53 19.09
N THR A 36 -19.90 -47.33 20.25
CA THR A 36 -20.65 -48.36 20.97
C THR A 36 -22.01 -48.54 20.28
N SER A 37 -22.22 -49.70 19.67
CA SER A 37 -23.54 -50.19 19.28
C SER A 37 -23.70 -51.57 19.90
N ASN A 38 -24.64 -51.66 20.86
CA ASN A 38 -25.22 -52.92 21.30
C ASN A 38 -26.19 -53.39 20.21
N ASN A 39 -26.04 -54.63 19.75
CA ASN A 39 -27.20 -55.43 19.39
C ASN A 39 -26.86 -56.93 19.43
N THR A 40 -27.82 -57.66 19.99
CA THR A 40 -27.75 -59.06 20.39
C THR A 40 -28.39 -59.94 19.31
N ALA A 41 -27.78 -61.10 19.06
CA ALA A 41 -28.31 -62.34 18.44
C ALA A 41 -28.52 -62.39 16.90
N PRO A 42 -28.63 -63.60 16.30
CA PRO A 42 -27.73 -64.76 16.38
C PRO A 42 -27.34 -65.34 14.99
N THR A 43 -26.26 -66.15 14.97
CA THR A 43 -25.75 -66.96 13.84
C THR A 43 -26.74 -67.96 13.25
N PRO A 44 -26.57 -68.32 11.96
CA PRO A 44 -26.33 -69.73 11.63
C PRO A 44 -25.17 -69.96 10.63
N ARG A 45 -24.61 -71.18 10.69
CA ARG A 45 -23.41 -71.69 10.00
C ARG A 45 -23.66 -72.06 8.52
N SER A 46 -22.66 -71.92 7.65
CA SER A 46 -22.06 -72.97 6.78
C SER A 46 -21.27 -72.39 5.58
N ASN A 47 -20.04 -72.91 5.37
CA ASN A 47 -19.05 -72.68 4.28
C ASN A 47 -19.50 -73.30 2.91
N PRO A 48 -18.74 -73.27 1.78
CA PRO A 48 -17.44 -72.62 1.44
C PRO A 48 -17.39 -71.83 0.09
N SER A 49 -16.25 -71.19 -0.22
CA SER A 49 -15.86 -70.64 -1.54
C SER A 49 -15.90 -71.65 -2.71
N PRO A 50 -15.93 -71.17 -3.97
CA PRO A 50 -14.66 -71.10 -4.70
C PRO A 50 -14.44 -69.82 -5.54
N GLU A 51 -13.17 -69.53 -5.76
CA GLU A 51 -12.56 -68.54 -6.64
C GLU A 51 -13.24 -68.44 -8.01
N HIS A 52 -13.33 -67.22 -8.59
CA HIS A 52 -13.25 -67.01 -10.04
C HIS A 52 -12.75 -65.58 -10.37
N SER A 53 -11.61 -65.56 -11.06
CA SER A 53 -11.16 -64.58 -12.06
C SER A 53 -11.02 -63.11 -11.65
N ALA A 54 -9.83 -62.81 -11.14
CA ALA A 54 -9.14 -61.56 -11.44
C ALA A 54 -8.88 -61.48 -12.96
N ASN A 55 -9.45 -60.49 -13.64
CA ASN A 55 -8.91 -59.82 -14.83
C ASN A 55 -9.88 -58.71 -15.27
N GLY A 56 -9.96 -57.65 -14.48
CA GLY A 56 -10.55 -56.38 -14.88
C GLY A 56 -9.45 -55.34 -14.96
N THR A 57 -8.79 -55.22 -16.11
CA THR A 57 -7.86 -54.12 -16.39
C THR A 57 -8.69 -52.85 -16.50
N ALA A 58 -8.94 -52.19 -15.37
CA ALA A 58 -9.58 -50.89 -15.35
C ALA A 58 -8.67 -49.90 -16.10
N ILE A 59 -9.12 -49.46 -17.27
CA ILE A 59 -8.46 -48.45 -18.09
C ILE A 59 -8.33 -47.18 -17.23
N PRO A 60 -7.12 -46.63 -17.00
CA PRO A 60 -6.99 -45.38 -16.27
C PRO A 60 -7.64 -44.25 -17.09
N ILE A 61 -8.66 -43.63 -16.52
CA ILE A 61 -9.36 -42.48 -17.09
C ILE A 61 -8.30 -41.38 -17.33
N PRO A 62 -8.20 -40.81 -18.54
CA PRO A 62 -7.25 -39.73 -18.79
C PRO A 62 -7.53 -38.60 -17.80
N ALA A 63 -6.48 -38.16 -17.09
CA ALA A 63 -6.58 -37.09 -16.13
C ALA A 63 -7.22 -35.88 -16.80
N THR A 64 -8.45 -35.53 -16.41
CA THR A 64 -9.08 -34.25 -16.74
C THR A 64 -8.11 -33.19 -16.28
N ILE A 65 -7.38 -32.58 -17.22
CA ILE A 65 -6.46 -31.47 -16.94
C ILE A 65 -7.33 -30.41 -16.27
N ALA A 66 -7.14 -30.22 -14.96
CA ALA A 66 -7.84 -29.19 -14.24
C ALA A 66 -7.58 -27.87 -14.98
N ILE A 67 -8.65 -27.22 -15.46
CA ILE A 67 -8.55 -25.92 -16.11
C ILE A 67 -8.09 -24.97 -15.02
N LEU A 68 -6.77 -24.76 -14.93
CA LEU A 68 -6.17 -23.87 -13.97
C LEU A 68 -6.74 -22.47 -14.24
N PRO A 69 -7.26 -21.76 -13.21
CA PRO A 69 -7.76 -20.40 -13.37
C PRO A 69 -6.71 -19.51 -14.05
N LEU A 70 -7.13 -18.55 -14.89
CA LEU A 70 -6.26 -17.71 -15.73
C LEU A 70 -5.03 -17.14 -14.98
N TRP A 71 -5.18 -16.83 -13.70
CA TRP A 71 -4.10 -16.35 -12.84
C TRP A 71 -2.96 -17.37 -12.68
N GLN A 72 -3.21 -18.68 -12.68
CA GLN A 72 -2.14 -19.69 -12.64
C GLN A 72 -1.35 -19.81 -13.96
N ARG A 73 -1.89 -19.29 -15.08
CA ARG A 73 -1.15 -19.15 -16.35
C ARG A 73 -0.16 -17.99 -16.36
N LEU A 74 -0.30 -17.01 -15.46
CA LEU A 74 0.63 -15.86 -15.34
C LEU A 74 1.88 -16.17 -14.49
N GLY A 75 2.18 -17.45 -14.26
CA GLY A 75 3.35 -18.02 -13.59
C GLY A 75 4.14 -17.08 -12.66
N PRO A 76 5.08 -16.26 -13.17
CA PRO A 76 5.87 -15.33 -12.35
C PRO A 76 5.06 -14.32 -11.54
N LEU A 77 4.05 -13.67 -12.14
CA LEU A 77 3.25 -12.63 -11.46
C LEU A 77 2.47 -13.22 -10.29
N THR A 78 1.88 -14.39 -10.50
CA THR A 78 1.10 -15.09 -9.48
C THR A 78 1.97 -15.60 -8.35
N ARG A 79 3.20 -16.04 -8.65
CA ARG A 79 4.19 -16.38 -7.62
C ARG A 79 4.58 -15.16 -6.79
N SER A 80 4.81 -14.00 -7.42
CA SER A 80 5.11 -12.75 -6.72
C SER A 80 3.95 -12.29 -5.84
N PHE A 81 2.72 -12.33 -6.35
CA PHE A 81 1.52 -11.99 -5.59
C PHE A 81 1.33 -12.90 -4.37
N GLN A 82 1.47 -14.22 -4.56
CA GLN A 82 1.40 -15.18 -3.45
C GLN A 82 2.55 -15.02 -2.46
N ALA A 83 3.77 -14.74 -2.94
CA ALA A 83 4.93 -14.49 -2.09
C ALA A 83 4.73 -13.25 -1.22
N TYR A 84 4.20 -12.17 -1.80
CA TYR A 84 3.81 -10.98 -1.06
C TYR A 84 2.77 -11.29 0.02
N GLY A 85 1.69 -12.00 -0.33
CA GLY A 85 0.66 -12.39 0.64
C GLY A 85 1.21 -13.26 1.77
N ARG A 86 2.18 -14.14 1.50
CA ARG A 86 2.88 -14.92 2.54
C ARG A 86 3.75 -14.01 3.43
N SER A 87 4.49 -13.08 2.83
CA SER A 87 5.32 -12.12 3.57
C SER A 87 4.48 -11.25 4.49
N GLN A 88 3.39 -10.68 3.99
CA GLN A 88 2.49 -9.82 4.75
C GLN A 88 1.85 -10.57 5.93
N ARG A 89 1.48 -11.84 5.78
CA ARG A 89 0.97 -12.65 6.89
C ARG A 89 2.04 -13.00 7.93
N LYS A 90 3.28 -13.27 7.50
CA LYS A 90 4.39 -13.67 8.39
C LYS A 90 5.01 -12.47 9.13
N ARG A 91 5.19 -11.36 8.43
CA ARG A 91 5.87 -10.14 8.89
C ARG A 91 5.11 -8.90 8.39
N PRO A 92 3.91 -8.61 8.93
CA PRO A 92 3.05 -7.54 8.43
C PRO A 92 3.70 -6.17 8.49
N TYR A 93 4.33 -5.81 9.62
CA TYR A 93 4.93 -4.47 9.78
C TYR A 93 6.12 -4.23 8.84
N THR A 94 7.03 -5.19 8.74
CA THR A 94 8.19 -5.09 7.84
C THR A 94 7.75 -5.05 6.38
N THR A 95 6.84 -5.95 5.99
CA THR A 95 6.35 -6.01 4.61
C THR A 95 5.60 -4.73 4.25
N GLN A 96 4.79 -4.21 5.17
CA GLN A 96 4.12 -2.92 4.99
C GLN A 96 5.12 -1.78 4.80
N PHE A 97 6.12 -1.67 5.67
CA PHE A 97 7.14 -0.63 5.62
C PHE A 97 7.95 -0.67 4.33
N CYS A 98 8.37 -1.86 3.87
CA CYS A 98 9.06 -1.97 2.59
C CYS A 98 8.15 -1.64 1.40
N SER A 99 6.89 -2.07 1.46
CA SER A 99 5.94 -1.83 0.36
C SER A 99 5.58 -0.37 0.19
N SER A 100 5.34 0.34 1.30
CA SER A 100 5.04 1.78 1.28
C SER A 100 6.20 2.56 0.69
N LEU A 101 7.45 2.24 1.04
CA LEU A 101 8.63 2.87 0.45
C LEU A 101 8.67 2.68 -1.06
N VAL A 102 8.44 1.46 -1.54
CA VAL A 102 8.40 1.18 -2.98
C VAL A 102 7.25 1.93 -3.66
N ILE A 103 6.07 1.97 -3.06
CA ILE A 103 4.90 2.70 -3.59
C ILE A 103 5.20 4.19 -3.70
N TYR A 104 5.76 4.80 -2.67
CA TYR A 104 6.09 6.23 -2.66
C TYR A 104 7.22 6.55 -3.64
N LEU A 105 8.25 5.69 -3.72
CA LEU A 105 9.32 5.85 -4.70
C LEU A 105 8.76 5.84 -6.13
N LEU A 106 7.97 4.82 -6.48
CA LEU A 106 7.39 4.71 -7.81
C LEU A 106 6.41 5.84 -8.11
N GLY A 107 5.61 6.24 -7.12
CA GLY A 107 4.68 7.35 -7.24
C GLY A 107 5.38 8.67 -7.52
N ASP A 108 6.46 8.95 -6.79
CA ASP A 108 7.22 10.19 -6.98
C ASP A 108 8.03 10.18 -8.28
N LEU A 109 8.70 9.07 -8.64
CA LEU A 109 9.38 8.93 -9.93
C LEU A 109 8.42 9.11 -11.11
N SER A 110 7.23 8.50 -11.03
CA SER A 110 6.21 8.65 -12.08
C SER A 110 5.74 10.09 -12.19
N ALA A 111 5.46 10.74 -11.06
CA ALA A 111 5.03 12.12 -11.00
C ALA A 111 6.09 13.10 -11.55
N GLN A 112 7.36 12.91 -11.19
CA GLN A 112 8.47 13.73 -11.66
C GLN A 112 8.73 13.54 -13.17
N SER A 113 8.63 12.30 -13.66
CA SER A 113 8.84 12.01 -15.10
C SER A 113 7.85 12.73 -16.02
N ILE A 114 6.64 13.02 -15.52
CA ILE A 114 5.61 13.72 -16.31
C ILE A 114 5.77 15.24 -16.25
N SER A 115 6.21 15.78 -15.10
CA SER A 115 6.44 17.22 -14.93
C SER A 115 7.35 17.75 -16.04
N GLY A 116 8.39 17.00 -16.40
CA GLY A 116 9.35 17.39 -17.43
C GLY A 116 10.46 18.30 -16.91
N ASP A 117 10.53 18.46 -15.60
CA ASP A 117 11.62 19.09 -14.89
C ASP A 117 12.78 18.11 -14.67
N ASP A 118 13.94 18.64 -14.30
CA ASP A 118 15.06 17.84 -13.84
C ASP A 118 14.70 17.01 -12.60
N TYR A 119 15.29 15.82 -12.50
CA TYR A 119 15.03 14.92 -11.39
C TYR A 119 15.47 15.51 -10.03
N ASP A 120 14.51 15.71 -9.13
CA ASP A 120 14.72 16.17 -7.77
C ASP A 120 14.79 14.99 -6.78
N TRP A 121 16.02 14.62 -6.43
CA TRP A 121 16.29 13.57 -5.44
C TRP A 121 15.92 13.99 -4.01
N LYS A 122 15.94 15.30 -3.68
CA LYS A 122 15.54 15.80 -2.35
C LYS A 122 14.04 15.59 -2.18
N ARG A 123 13.23 15.90 -3.20
CA ARG A 123 11.80 15.56 -3.24
C ARG A 123 11.55 14.07 -3.02
N THR A 124 12.29 13.21 -3.72
CA THR A 124 12.18 11.75 -3.55
C THR A 124 12.51 11.34 -2.11
N THR A 125 13.59 11.89 -1.53
CA THR A 125 14.01 11.58 -0.16
C THR A 125 12.96 11.99 0.87
N ARG A 126 12.35 13.17 0.72
CA ARG A 126 11.24 13.63 1.57
C ARG A 126 10.06 12.66 1.49
N ALA A 127 9.66 12.28 0.28
CA ALA A 127 8.57 11.32 0.07
C ALA A 127 8.83 9.98 0.77
N LEU A 128 10.07 9.48 0.71
CA LEU A 128 10.46 8.26 1.42
C LEU A 128 10.35 8.43 2.94
N ILE A 129 10.87 9.51 3.52
CA ILE A 129 10.77 9.79 4.97
C ILE A 129 9.31 9.86 5.42
N ILE A 130 8.46 10.56 4.66
CA ILE A 130 7.02 10.66 4.94
C ILE A 130 6.35 9.28 4.92
N SER A 131 6.74 8.44 3.96
CA SER A 131 6.23 7.07 3.86
C SER A 131 6.67 6.21 5.05
N MET A 132 7.93 6.35 5.50
CA MET A 132 8.45 5.61 6.66
C MET A 132 7.60 5.89 7.91
N GLY A 133 7.31 7.16 8.19
CA GLY A 133 6.53 7.56 9.36
C GLY A 133 5.06 7.15 9.29
N SER A 134 4.45 7.13 8.10
CA SER A 134 3.03 6.78 7.92
C SER A 134 2.75 5.28 7.74
N SER A 135 3.76 4.46 7.46
CA SER A 135 3.63 3.04 7.13
C SER A 135 2.90 2.20 8.18
N VAL A 136 3.40 2.22 9.41
CA VAL A 136 2.86 1.40 10.52
C VAL A 136 1.51 1.95 11.02
N PRO A 137 1.34 3.27 11.24
CA PRO A 137 0.04 3.84 11.59
C PRO A 137 -1.05 3.48 10.59
N THR A 138 -0.77 3.59 9.29
CA THR A 138 -1.73 3.25 8.23
C THR A 138 -2.16 1.80 8.30
N TYR A 139 -1.22 0.86 8.44
CA TYR A 139 -1.55 -0.55 8.57
C TYR A 139 -2.39 -0.85 9.82
N LYS A 140 -2.00 -0.29 10.97
CA LYS A 140 -2.76 -0.45 12.22
C LYS A 140 -4.17 0.10 12.07
N TRP A 141 -4.35 1.21 11.37
CA TRP A 141 -5.67 1.78 11.10
C TRP A 141 -6.55 0.84 10.27
N PHE A 142 -6.02 0.28 9.17
CA PHE A 142 -6.77 -0.69 8.37
C PHE A 142 -7.12 -1.97 9.13
N MET A 143 -6.25 -2.43 10.04
CA MET A 143 -6.54 -3.54 10.96
C MET A 143 -7.67 -3.17 11.93
N PHE A 144 -7.62 -1.97 12.50
CA PHE A 144 -8.66 -1.45 13.39
C PHE A 144 -10.02 -1.41 12.68
N LEU A 145 -10.09 -0.86 11.47
CA LEU A 145 -11.33 -0.83 10.69
C LEU A 145 -11.83 -2.24 10.35
N SER A 146 -10.91 -3.15 10.01
CA SER A 146 -11.26 -4.53 9.64
C SER A 146 -11.88 -5.31 10.80
N ASN A 147 -11.41 -5.07 12.03
CA ASN A 147 -11.80 -5.86 13.20
C ASN A 147 -13.00 -5.30 13.97
N ASN A 148 -13.23 -3.98 13.97
CA ASN A 148 -14.20 -3.36 14.87
C ASN A 148 -15.59 -3.08 14.27
N PHE A 149 -15.70 -2.94 12.95
CA PHE A 149 -16.97 -2.55 12.30
C PHE A 149 -17.57 -3.72 11.51
N ASN A 150 -17.89 -4.82 12.18
CA ASN A 150 -18.44 -6.04 11.57
C ASN A 150 -19.87 -6.29 12.07
N TYR A 151 -20.85 -5.74 11.36
CA TYR A 151 -22.28 -5.89 11.63
C TYR A 151 -22.88 -7.05 10.84
N SER A 152 -24.11 -7.44 11.19
CA SER A 152 -24.88 -8.43 10.43
C SER A 152 -25.09 -8.01 8.97
N SER A 153 -25.34 -6.71 8.73
CA SER A 153 -25.39 -6.16 7.37
C SER A 153 -23.99 -5.88 6.82
N LYS A 154 -23.67 -6.51 5.69
CA LYS A 154 -22.42 -6.26 4.95
C LYS A 154 -22.33 -4.83 4.42
N VAL A 155 -23.45 -4.28 3.95
CA VAL A 155 -23.53 -2.91 3.43
C VAL A 155 -23.27 -1.90 4.56
N LEU A 156 -23.89 -2.11 5.72
CA LEU A 156 -23.66 -1.24 6.89
C LEU A 156 -22.20 -1.31 7.34
N SER A 157 -21.63 -2.51 7.45
CA SER A 157 -20.21 -2.71 7.79
C SER A 157 -19.28 -1.95 6.85
N LEU A 158 -19.55 -2.03 5.54
CA LEU A 158 -18.75 -1.36 4.54
C LEU A 158 -18.91 0.16 4.62
N ALA A 159 -20.14 0.66 4.69
CA ALA A 159 -20.44 2.08 4.78
C ALA A 159 -19.82 2.70 6.03
N THR A 160 -19.90 2.05 7.19
CA THR A 160 -19.27 2.52 8.42
C THR A 160 -17.75 2.53 8.30
N LYS A 161 -17.12 1.48 7.77
CA LYS A 161 -15.65 1.46 7.57
C LYS A 161 -15.19 2.60 6.67
N VAL A 162 -15.89 2.83 5.55
CA VAL A 162 -15.57 3.92 4.64
C VAL A 162 -15.81 5.28 5.30
N GLY A 163 -16.96 5.48 5.95
CA GLY A 163 -17.29 6.74 6.64
C GLY A 163 -16.27 7.09 7.72
N VAL A 164 -15.95 6.15 8.61
CA VAL A 164 -14.93 6.34 9.66
C VAL A 164 -13.56 6.62 9.05
N ASN A 165 -13.20 5.95 7.95
CA ASN A 165 -11.95 6.23 7.25
C ASN A 165 -11.89 7.66 6.70
N GLN A 166 -12.96 8.13 6.05
CA GLN A 166 -13.00 9.46 5.45
C GLN A 166 -13.08 10.58 6.50
N ILE A 167 -13.78 10.36 7.62
CA ILE A 167 -13.98 11.40 8.64
C ILE A 167 -12.74 11.58 9.52
N PHE A 168 -12.04 10.48 9.84
CA PHE A 168 -10.95 10.54 10.82
C PHE A 168 -9.58 10.35 10.19
N PHE A 169 -9.39 9.27 9.42
CA PHE A 169 -8.07 8.92 8.95
C PHE A 169 -7.62 9.74 7.76
N ALA A 170 -8.52 10.04 6.84
CA ALA A 170 -8.18 10.83 5.66
C ALA A 170 -7.67 12.24 6.05
N PRO A 171 -8.31 12.99 6.98
CA PRO A 171 -7.78 14.27 7.46
C PRO A 171 -6.46 14.12 8.20
N LEU A 172 -6.33 13.13 9.10
CA LEU A 172 -5.08 12.90 9.85
C LEU A 172 -3.91 12.58 8.92
N LEU A 173 -4.12 11.71 7.94
CA LEU A 173 -3.10 11.33 6.97
C LEU A 173 -2.71 12.50 6.06
N ASN A 174 -3.66 13.32 5.64
CA ASN A 174 -3.37 14.51 4.82
C ASN A 174 -2.60 15.56 5.63
N THR A 175 -3.01 15.84 6.87
CA THR A 175 -2.28 16.73 7.78
C THR A 175 -0.85 16.25 8.01
N TRP A 176 -0.66 14.94 8.24
CA TRP A 176 0.67 14.35 8.34
C TRP A 176 1.48 14.55 7.06
N PHE A 177 0.90 14.23 5.90
CA PHE A 177 1.58 14.31 4.61
C PHE A 177 2.02 15.74 4.30
N PHE A 178 1.10 16.71 4.30
CA PHE A 178 1.42 18.11 3.98
C PHE A 178 2.27 18.77 5.06
N GLY A 179 2.02 18.47 6.34
CA GLY A 179 2.82 18.98 7.44
C GLY A 179 4.27 18.52 7.35
N MET A 180 4.49 17.22 7.12
CA MET A 180 5.83 16.66 7.01
C MET A 180 6.52 17.08 5.69
N GLN A 181 5.77 17.20 4.59
CA GLN A 181 6.29 17.74 3.34
C GLN A 181 6.82 19.18 3.53
N SER A 182 6.06 20.03 4.19
CA SER A 182 6.41 21.42 4.49
C SER A 182 7.61 21.52 5.44
N LEU A 183 7.56 20.77 6.55
CA LEU A 183 8.63 20.73 7.54
C LEU A 183 9.97 20.24 6.93
N LEU A 184 9.93 19.18 6.14
CA LEU A 184 11.12 18.65 5.47
C LEU A 184 11.61 19.52 4.32
N SER A 185 10.80 20.49 3.87
CA SER A 185 11.23 21.50 2.89
C SER A 185 11.98 22.66 3.54
N GLY A 186 12.00 22.74 4.87
CA GLY A 186 12.67 23.80 5.62
C GLY A 186 11.75 24.94 6.06
N ASP A 187 10.44 24.82 5.85
CA ASP A 187 9.48 25.87 6.24
C ASP A 187 9.44 26.04 7.77
N SER A 188 9.16 27.26 8.25
CA SER A 188 8.98 27.52 9.67
C SER A 188 7.67 26.88 10.19
N ILE A 189 7.58 26.59 11.49
CA ILE A 189 6.37 25.96 12.07
C ILE A 189 5.09 26.78 11.80
N PRO A 190 5.08 28.13 11.91
CA PRO A 190 3.94 28.94 11.49
C PRO A 190 3.51 28.70 10.04
N ASP A 191 4.46 28.69 9.10
CA ASP A 191 4.20 28.50 7.67
C ASP A 191 3.67 27.09 7.38
N VAL A 192 4.20 26.09 8.08
CA VAL A 192 3.71 24.70 8.02
C VAL A 192 2.23 24.65 8.42
N ILE A 193 1.86 25.30 9.53
CA ILE A 193 0.48 25.31 10.02
C ILE A 193 -0.44 26.01 9.01
N GLU A 194 -0.02 27.14 8.45
CA GLU A 194 -0.79 27.87 7.46
C GLU A 194 -0.98 27.07 6.16
N ARG A 195 0.10 26.46 5.66
CA ARG A 195 0.06 25.59 4.48
C ARG A 195 -0.88 24.41 4.69
N VAL A 196 -0.83 23.76 5.85
CA VAL A 196 -1.74 22.65 6.20
C VAL A 196 -3.19 23.13 6.21
N LYS A 197 -3.49 24.25 6.88
CA LYS A 197 -4.85 24.83 6.94
C LYS A 197 -5.43 25.11 5.56
N ARG A 198 -4.60 25.62 4.64
CA ARG A 198 -5.00 25.92 3.26
C ARG A 198 -5.15 24.67 2.40
N THR A 199 -4.21 23.74 2.50
CA THR A 199 -4.06 22.65 1.52
C THR A 199 -4.88 21.42 1.87
N VAL A 200 -5.02 21.08 3.15
CA VAL A 200 -5.73 19.86 3.58
C VAL A 200 -7.21 19.86 3.14
N PRO A 201 -8.00 20.94 3.33
CA PRO A 201 -9.41 20.94 2.91
C PRO A 201 -9.58 20.75 1.39
N ALA A 202 -8.75 21.45 0.60
CA ALA A 202 -8.76 21.33 -0.86
C ALA A 202 -8.38 19.90 -1.30
N SER A 203 -7.33 19.34 -0.72
CA SER A 203 -6.91 17.96 -0.97
C SER A 203 -8.00 16.96 -0.62
N MET A 204 -8.71 17.16 0.49
CA MET A 204 -9.81 16.29 0.90
C MET A 204 -10.98 16.32 -0.08
N MET A 205 -11.37 17.51 -0.54
CA MET A 205 -12.45 17.65 -1.52
C MET A 205 -12.09 17.02 -2.88
N ASN A 206 -10.82 17.05 -3.26
CA ASN A 206 -10.37 16.34 -4.45
C ASN A 206 -10.34 14.81 -4.23
N SER A 207 -9.88 14.39 -3.06
CA SER A 207 -9.70 12.99 -2.69
C SER A 207 -11.03 12.23 -2.53
N ILE A 208 -12.08 12.89 -2.01
CA ILE A 208 -13.38 12.24 -1.77
C ILE A 208 -14.08 11.78 -3.06
N LYS A 209 -13.68 12.30 -4.22
CA LYS A 209 -14.21 11.89 -5.53
C LYS A 209 -13.81 10.46 -5.91
N LEU A 210 -12.70 9.96 -5.37
CA LEU A 210 -12.08 8.71 -5.79
C LEU A 210 -11.88 7.74 -4.61
N TRP A 211 -11.32 8.21 -3.51
CA TRP A 211 -10.88 7.36 -2.41
C TRP A 211 -11.98 6.61 -1.65
N PRO A 212 -13.21 7.12 -1.46
CA PRO A 212 -14.30 6.36 -0.84
C PRO A 212 -14.65 5.11 -1.63
N ALA A 213 -14.70 5.20 -2.97
CA ALA A 213 -14.97 4.07 -3.85
C ALA A 213 -13.84 3.03 -3.78
N ILE A 214 -12.58 3.47 -3.84
CA ILE A 214 -11.41 2.59 -3.68
C ILE A 214 -11.44 1.89 -2.32
N THR A 215 -11.76 2.62 -1.25
CA THR A 215 -11.83 2.08 0.10
C THR A 215 -12.94 1.03 0.19
N ALA A 216 -14.11 1.30 -0.40
CA ALA A 216 -15.21 0.35 -0.48
C ALA A 216 -14.80 -0.93 -1.23
N ILE A 217 -14.18 -0.80 -2.41
CA ILE A 217 -13.67 -1.92 -3.21
C ILE A 217 -12.67 -2.75 -2.40
N SER A 218 -11.73 -2.07 -1.73
CA SER A 218 -10.68 -2.68 -0.92
C SER A 218 -11.25 -3.55 0.21
N PHE A 219 -12.25 -3.05 0.93
CA PHE A 219 -12.88 -3.81 2.02
C PHE A 219 -13.86 -4.89 1.52
N ALA A 220 -14.48 -4.70 0.35
CA ALA A 220 -15.45 -5.65 -0.19
C ALA A 220 -14.80 -6.87 -0.87
N TRP A 221 -13.74 -6.66 -1.66
CA TRP A 221 -13.21 -7.69 -2.56
C TRP A 221 -11.74 -8.01 -2.37
N ILE A 222 -10.94 -7.12 -1.77
CA ILE A 222 -9.51 -7.33 -1.65
C ILE A 222 -9.18 -8.00 -0.29
N PRO A 223 -8.47 -9.15 -0.29
CA PRO A 223 -7.99 -9.76 0.93
C PRO A 223 -7.10 -8.78 1.71
N GLN A 224 -7.19 -8.81 3.05
CA GLN A 224 -6.56 -7.83 3.92
C GLN A 224 -5.07 -7.62 3.65
N GLU A 225 -4.34 -8.72 3.41
CA GLU A 225 -2.92 -8.71 3.10
C GLU A 225 -2.57 -7.96 1.80
N HIS A 226 -3.49 -7.82 0.85
CA HIS A 226 -3.25 -7.20 -0.45
C HIS A 226 -3.77 -5.75 -0.55
N ARG A 227 -4.53 -5.29 0.44
CA ARG A 227 -5.18 -3.97 0.42
C ARG A 227 -4.19 -2.81 0.28
N SER A 228 -3.01 -2.92 0.91
CA SER A 228 -2.01 -1.86 0.82
C SER A 228 -1.37 -1.75 -0.56
N ILE A 229 -1.05 -2.87 -1.23
CA ILE A 229 -0.53 -2.81 -2.60
C ILE A 229 -1.61 -2.33 -3.55
N PHE A 230 -2.84 -2.81 -3.40
CA PHE A 230 -3.97 -2.35 -4.20
C PHE A 230 -4.12 -0.82 -4.11
N ALA A 231 -4.21 -0.26 -2.90
CA ALA A 231 -4.29 1.18 -2.70
C ALA A 231 -3.05 1.91 -3.25
N GLY A 232 -1.86 1.33 -3.08
CA GLY A 232 -0.60 1.89 -3.58
C GLY A 232 -0.52 2.02 -5.09
N VAL A 233 -0.97 1.01 -5.84
CA VAL A 233 -1.02 1.07 -7.30
C VAL A 233 -1.93 2.20 -7.77
N ILE A 234 -3.10 2.36 -7.13
CA ILE A 234 -3.99 3.48 -7.47
C ILE A 234 -3.39 4.82 -7.06
N ALA A 235 -2.68 4.88 -5.92
CA ALA A 235 -1.97 6.09 -5.50
C ALA A 235 -0.92 6.52 -6.53
N ILE A 236 -0.13 5.60 -7.08
CA ILE A 236 0.86 5.92 -8.14
C ILE A 236 0.16 6.53 -9.35
N GLY A 237 -0.93 5.91 -9.82
CA GLY A 237 -1.72 6.45 -10.93
C GLY A 237 -2.31 7.82 -10.63
N TRP A 238 -2.78 8.04 -9.40
CA TRP A 238 -3.29 9.33 -8.95
C TRP A 238 -2.21 10.42 -8.92
N GLN A 239 -1.03 10.15 -8.37
CA GLN A 239 0.09 11.10 -8.36
C GLN A 239 0.50 11.49 -9.79
N THR A 240 0.55 10.49 -10.67
CA THR A 240 0.87 10.65 -12.09
C THR A 240 -0.19 11.53 -12.80
N TYR A 241 -1.46 11.27 -12.54
CA TYR A 241 -2.59 12.04 -13.07
C TYR A 241 -2.58 13.50 -12.60
N LEU A 242 -2.31 13.75 -11.31
CA LEU A 242 -2.21 15.11 -10.79
C LEU A 242 -1.06 15.88 -11.41
N SER A 243 0.12 15.25 -11.57
CA SER A 243 1.24 15.87 -12.29
C SER A 243 0.87 16.24 -13.73
N PHE A 244 0.19 15.33 -14.44
CA PHE A 244 -0.27 15.60 -15.80
C PHE A 244 -1.27 16.76 -15.86
N LEU A 245 -2.21 16.82 -14.91
CA LEU A 245 -3.20 17.89 -14.87
C LEU A 245 -2.56 19.25 -14.61
N ASN A 246 -1.63 19.31 -13.65
CA ASN A 246 -0.89 20.53 -13.32
C ASN A 246 -0.12 21.05 -14.54
N LYS A 247 0.60 20.16 -15.24
CA LYS A 247 1.35 20.51 -16.46
C LYS A 247 0.45 21.03 -17.58
N ARG A 248 -0.74 20.45 -17.75
CA ARG A 248 -1.71 20.93 -18.75
C ARG A 248 -2.21 22.33 -18.43
N VAL A 249 -2.55 22.58 -17.16
CA VAL A 249 -2.99 23.90 -16.72
C VAL A 249 -1.89 24.94 -16.94
N GLU A 250 -0.63 24.61 -16.63
CA GLU A 250 0.53 25.47 -16.90
C GLU A 250 0.68 25.77 -18.41
N GLY A 251 0.56 24.75 -19.27
CA GLY A 251 0.63 24.91 -20.72
C GLY A 251 -0.51 25.75 -21.30
N GLU A 252 -1.73 25.57 -20.81
CA GLU A 252 -2.92 26.35 -21.21
C GLU A 252 -2.79 27.82 -20.75
N MET A 253 -2.25 28.07 -19.53
CA MET A 253 -1.97 29.43 -19.07
C MET A 253 -0.85 30.10 -19.87
N ALA A 254 0.21 29.38 -20.22
CA ALA A 254 1.29 29.90 -21.06
C ALA A 254 0.80 30.25 -22.47
N GLY A 255 -0.09 29.43 -23.05
CA GLY A 255 -0.75 29.71 -24.33
C GLY A 255 -1.64 30.95 -24.27
N ASN A 256 -2.49 31.06 -23.24
CA ASN A 256 -3.36 32.21 -23.06
C ASN A 256 -2.61 33.52 -22.81
N ILE A 257 -1.43 33.49 -22.17
CA ILE A 257 -0.57 34.68 -22.00
C ILE A 257 0.12 35.07 -23.32
N GLY A 258 0.47 34.08 -24.15
CA GLY A 258 1.07 34.31 -25.48
C GLY A 258 0.16 35.04 -26.47
N ASP A 259 -1.16 34.90 -26.30
CA ASP A 259 -2.18 35.54 -27.15
C ASP A 259 -2.60 36.95 -26.68
N ILE A 260 -2.03 37.46 -25.58
CA ILE A 260 -2.32 38.81 -25.09
C ILE A 260 -1.40 39.82 -25.79
N PRO A 261 -1.94 40.89 -26.42
CA PRO A 261 -1.12 41.96 -27.00
C PRO A 261 -0.14 42.51 -25.97
N LYS A 262 1.14 42.65 -26.35
CA LYS A 262 2.24 42.99 -25.44
C LYS A 262 2.00 44.25 -24.57
N GLU A 263 1.11 45.15 -25.00
CA GLU A 263 0.73 46.35 -24.25
C GLU A 263 -0.13 46.07 -22.99
N ILE A 264 -0.91 44.97 -22.97
CA ILE A 264 -1.75 44.60 -21.81
C ILE A 264 -0.94 43.81 -20.77
N ILE A 265 0.10 43.08 -21.19
CA ILE A 265 1.01 42.37 -20.28
C ILE A 265 1.80 43.38 -19.41
N THR A 266 2.20 44.52 -19.99
CA THR A 266 2.86 45.61 -19.25
C THR A 266 1.91 46.28 -18.25
N ALA A 267 0.61 46.39 -18.55
CA ALA A 267 -0.38 46.96 -17.64
C ALA A 267 -0.84 45.98 -16.53
N SER A 268 -0.95 44.69 -16.83
CA SER A 268 -1.37 43.67 -15.86
C SER A 268 -0.25 43.28 -14.87
N THR A 269 1.01 43.36 -15.29
CA THR A 269 2.17 43.14 -14.39
C THR A 269 2.28 44.23 -13.31
N ALA A 270 1.67 45.41 -13.54
CA ALA A 270 1.63 46.50 -12.55
C ALA A 270 0.48 46.35 -11.51
N MET A 271 -0.42 45.37 -11.65
CA MET A 271 -1.60 45.23 -10.78
C MET A 271 -1.79 43.82 -10.19
N VAL A 272 -0.76 42.97 -10.25
CA VAL A 272 -0.67 41.76 -9.43
C VAL A 272 0.03 42.15 -8.13
N PRO A 273 -0.60 41.99 -6.94
CA PRO A 273 0.03 42.31 -5.67
C PRO A 273 1.38 41.60 -5.54
N ARG A 274 2.42 42.38 -5.24
CA ARG A 274 3.78 41.92 -4.94
C ARG A 274 3.80 41.06 -3.66
N GLU A 275 3.34 39.82 -3.75
CA GLU A 275 3.43 38.86 -2.64
C GLU A 275 4.05 37.52 -3.04
N ILE A 276 4.47 37.36 -4.30
CA ILE A 276 5.14 36.13 -4.78
C ILE A 276 6.55 36.41 -5.34
N ALA A 277 6.98 37.67 -5.42
CA ALA A 277 8.29 38.06 -5.97
C ALA A 277 9.30 38.59 -4.94
N VAL A 278 8.96 38.66 -3.65
CA VAL A 278 9.87 39.23 -2.61
C VAL A 278 10.81 38.19 -2.00
N GLU A 279 10.59 36.89 -2.23
CA GLU A 279 11.44 35.84 -1.63
C GLU A 279 12.59 35.37 -2.54
N ALA A 280 12.69 35.92 -3.76
CA ALA A 280 13.79 35.62 -4.69
C ALA A 280 14.91 36.69 -4.71
N GLU A 281 14.75 37.81 -3.98
CA GLU A 281 15.72 38.93 -4.01
C GLU A 281 16.38 39.20 -2.64
N THR A 282 16.07 38.45 -1.58
CA THR A 282 16.73 38.59 -0.25
C THR A 282 17.69 37.46 0.11
N ALA A 283 18.06 36.60 -0.86
CA ALA A 283 18.99 35.49 -0.64
C ALA A 283 20.33 35.60 -1.40
N ASP A 284 20.63 36.78 -1.98
CA ASP A 284 21.96 37.06 -2.56
C ASP A 284 22.70 38.24 -1.86
N GLU A 285 22.20 38.70 -0.71
CA GLU A 285 22.91 39.68 0.11
C GLU A 285 22.59 39.52 1.62
N ALA A 286 22.96 38.37 2.19
CA ALA A 286 23.17 38.19 3.65
C ALA A 286 24.00 36.93 3.95
#